data_AF-A0A9Q3HY22-F1
#
_entry.id   AF-A0A9Q3HY22-F1
#
_cell.length_a   1.000
_cell.length_b   1.000
_cell.length_c   1.000
_cell.angle_alpha   90.00
_cell.angle_beta   90.00
_cell.angle_gamma   90.00
#
_symmetry.space_group_name_H-M   'P 1'
#
loop_
_entity.id
_entity.type
_entity.pdbx_description
1 polymer ?
#
loop_
_entity_poly.entity_id
_entity_poly.type
_entity_poly.pdbx_seq_one_letter_code
_entity_poly.pdbx_strand_id
1 'polypeptide(L)'
;MNNANIGTCNIITNSLGSSTFTEIIVGDEEMENAYLLWRKMTNCFASSSFKSQARIYSRFLKITYNGNLQSFITELRKSLNEIRTVEIEFGSKKLTFSILTKIPDNSNSLIEKVTLNTKP
;
A
#
# COMPACT_ATOMS: atom_id res chain seq x y z
N MET A 1 -4.52 10.71 31.05
CA MET A 1 -4.48 9.93 29.79
C MET A 1 -3.04 9.52 29.53
N ASN A 2 -2.75 8.25 29.21
CA ASN A 2 -1.38 7.76 29.11
C ASN A 2 -0.75 8.22 27.78
N ASN A 3 0.34 9.01 27.82
CA ASN A 3 0.98 9.61 26.64
C ASN A 3 1.37 8.57 25.58
N ALA A 4 1.70 7.34 25.99
CA ALA A 4 1.99 6.25 25.07
C ALA A 4 0.76 5.86 24.22
N ASN A 5 -0.44 5.85 24.80
CA ASN A 5 -1.68 5.49 24.11
C ASN A 5 -2.00 6.48 22.99
N ILE A 6 -1.90 7.78 23.30
CA ILE A 6 -2.13 8.87 22.33
C ILE A 6 -1.09 8.82 21.21
N GLY A 7 0.19 8.61 21.57
CA GLY A 7 1.27 8.49 20.59
C GLY A 7 1.04 7.32 19.61
N THR A 8 0.61 6.17 20.12
CA THR A 8 0.29 5.01 19.28
C THR A 8 -0.90 5.26 18.37
N CYS A 9 -2.00 5.83 18.87
CA CYS A 9 -3.15 6.19 18.04
C CYS A 9 -2.77 7.14 16.91
N ASN A 10 -1.98 8.18 17.19
CA ASN A 10 -1.53 9.15 16.18
C ASN A 10 -0.67 8.53 15.08
N ILE A 11 0.23 7.59 15.42
CA ILE A 11 1.04 6.91 14.41
C ILE A 11 0.15 6.06 13.49
N ILE A 12 -0.82 5.36 14.09
CA ILE A 12 -1.74 4.49 13.36
C ILE A 12 -2.62 5.31 12.42
N THR A 13 -3.29 6.35 12.93
CA THR A 13 -4.22 7.18 12.14
C THR A 13 -3.52 7.88 10.98
N ASN A 14 -2.31 8.39 11.18
CA ASN A 14 -1.50 8.99 10.11
C ASN A 14 -1.06 8.01 9.02
N SER A 15 -1.09 6.71 9.31
CA SER A 15 -0.71 5.65 8.38
C SER A 15 -1.90 5.11 7.56
N LEU A 16 -3.14 5.43 7.95
CA LEU A 16 -4.35 5.00 7.25
C LEU A 16 -4.67 5.96 6.10
N GLY A 17 -5.07 5.40 4.95
CA GLY A 17 -5.67 6.19 3.86
C GLY A 17 -7.00 6.79 4.30
N SER A 18 -7.45 7.86 3.63
CA SER A 18 -8.66 8.61 4.00
C SER A 18 -9.93 7.74 4.08
N SER A 19 -10.06 6.77 3.16
CA SER A 19 -11.15 5.81 3.12
C SER A 19 -11.11 4.85 4.32
N THR A 20 -9.96 4.25 4.59
CA THR A 20 -9.75 3.33 5.72
C THR A 20 -9.88 4.03 7.08
N PHE A 21 -9.46 5.30 7.18
CA PHE A 21 -9.63 6.11 8.39
C PHE A 21 -11.11 6.29 8.73
N THR A 22 -11.95 6.61 7.74
CA THR A 22 -13.39 6.86 7.91
C THR A 22 -14.16 5.59 8.31
N GLU A 23 -13.74 4.41 7.84
CA GLU A 23 -14.36 3.14 8.24
C GLU A 23 -13.97 2.69 9.66
N ILE A 24 -12.80 3.09 10.14
CA ILE A 24 -12.22 2.60 11.41
C ILE A 24 -12.50 3.57 12.57
N ILE A 25 -12.43 4.87 12.30
CA ILE A 25 -12.65 5.93 13.29
C ILE A 25 -14.07 6.48 13.12
N VAL A 26 -14.94 6.17 14.08
CA VAL A 26 -16.35 6.59 14.07
C VAL A 26 -16.62 7.68 15.13
N GLY A 27 -15.72 7.83 16.12
CA GLY A 27 -15.74 8.92 17.09
C GLY A 27 -14.41 9.07 17.84
N ASP A 28 -14.40 9.90 18.89
CA ASP A 28 -13.17 10.23 19.64
C ASP A 28 -12.66 9.05 20.48
N GLU A 29 -13.54 8.15 20.95
CA GLU A 29 -13.16 7.02 21.82
C GLU A 29 -12.13 6.07 21.20
N GLU A 30 -12.16 5.88 19.88
CA GLU A 30 -11.16 5.07 19.17
C GLU A 30 -9.78 5.73 19.13
N MET A 31 -9.72 7.06 19.20
CA MET A 31 -8.47 7.82 19.24
C MET A 31 -7.85 7.85 20.64
N GLU A 32 -8.63 7.50 21.67
CA GLU A 32 -8.19 7.48 23.07
C GLU A 32 -7.69 6.11 23.55
N ASN A 33 -8.04 5.03 22.81
CA ASN A 33 -7.73 3.66 23.18
C ASN A 33 -7.13 2.85 22.02
N ALA A 34 -5.81 2.67 22.06
CA ALA A 34 -5.07 1.94 21.03
C ALA A 34 -5.54 0.49 20.85
N TYR A 35 -5.99 -0.19 21.91
CA TYR A 35 -6.49 -1.56 21.82
C TYR A 35 -7.84 -1.65 21.11
N LEU A 36 -8.72 -0.67 21.33
CA LEU A 36 -9.99 -0.58 20.63
C LEU A 36 -9.77 -0.31 19.15
N LEU A 37 -8.86 0.63 18.84
CA LEU A 37 -8.43 0.95 17.49
C LEU A 37 -7.88 -0.28 16.78
N TRP A 38 -6.94 -1.01 17.41
CA TRP A 38 -6.39 -2.25 16.85
C TRP A 38 -7.44 -3.31 16.56
N ARG A 39 -8.43 -3.48 17.44
CA ARG A 39 -9.51 -4.45 17.22
C ARG A 39 -10.40 -4.05 16.04
N LYS A 40 -10.74 -2.76 15.91
CA LYS A 40 -11.49 -2.26 14.75
C LYS A 40 -10.71 -2.38 13.45
N MET A 41 -9.42 -2.06 13.46
CA MET A 41 -8.52 -2.32 12.33
C MET A 41 -8.52 -3.80 11.96
N THR A 42 -8.36 -4.69 12.94
CA THR A 42 -8.33 -6.14 12.71
C THR A 42 -9.64 -6.61 12.07
N ASN A 43 -10.78 -6.09 12.49
CA ASN A 43 -12.08 -6.43 11.91
C ASN A 43 -12.27 -5.87 10.50
N CYS A 44 -11.88 -4.62 10.26
CA CYS A 44 -11.89 -4.00 8.93
C CYS A 44 -10.98 -4.76 7.95
N PHE A 45 -9.77 -5.12 8.38
CA PHE A 45 -8.82 -5.91 7.59
C PHE A 45 -9.20 -7.40 7.49
N ALA A 46 -10.05 -7.92 8.36
CA ALA A 46 -10.63 -9.25 8.22
C ALA A 46 -11.78 -9.31 7.20
N SER A 47 -12.25 -8.15 6.69
CA SER A 47 -13.30 -8.07 5.68
C SER A 47 -12.91 -8.78 4.38
N SER A 48 -13.91 -9.25 3.63
CA SER A 48 -13.73 -9.86 2.32
C SER A 48 -13.12 -8.88 1.30
N SER A 49 -13.42 -7.59 1.42
CA SER A 49 -12.84 -6.53 0.59
C SER A 49 -11.33 -6.42 0.79
N PHE A 50 -10.87 -6.26 2.04
CA PHE A 50 -9.45 -6.13 2.32
C PHE A 50 -8.66 -7.40 1.99
N LYS A 51 -9.23 -8.58 2.29
CA LYS A 51 -8.63 -9.88 1.88
C LYS A 51 -8.44 -9.96 0.37
N SER A 52 -9.41 -9.46 -0.40
CA SER A 52 -9.36 -9.43 -1.86
C SER A 52 -8.29 -8.44 -2.36
N GLN A 53 -8.24 -7.24 -1.77
CA GLN A 53 -7.21 -6.24 -2.05
C GLN A 53 -5.80 -6.76 -1.75
N ALA A 54 -5.59 -7.36 -0.57
CA ALA A 54 -4.31 -7.95 -0.17
C ALA A 54 -3.87 -9.07 -1.12
N ARG A 55 -4.81 -9.90 -1.59
CA ARG A 55 -4.52 -10.96 -2.56
C ARG A 55 -4.09 -10.41 -3.92
N ILE A 56 -4.78 -9.39 -4.42
CA ILE A 56 -4.44 -8.71 -5.68
C ILE A 56 -3.07 -8.06 -5.57
N TYR A 57 -2.80 -7.35 -4.47
CA TYR A 57 -1.51 -6.71 -4.23
C TYR A 57 -0.37 -7.74 -4.11
N SER A 58 -0.60 -8.85 -3.42
CA SER A 58 0.36 -9.95 -3.33
C SER A 58 0.70 -10.54 -4.71
N ARG A 59 -0.30 -10.70 -5.59
CA ARG A 59 -0.08 -11.13 -6.97
C ARG A 59 0.77 -10.13 -7.73
N PHE A 60 0.44 -8.84 -7.65
CA PHE A 60 1.22 -7.77 -8.26
C PHE A 60 2.69 -7.82 -7.83
N LEU A 61 2.96 -7.99 -6.54
CA LEU A 61 4.33 -8.06 -6.00
C LEU A 61 5.14 -9.21 -6.59
N LYS A 62 4.51 -10.34 -6.93
CA LYS A 62 5.16 -11.53 -7.51
C LYS A 62 5.46 -11.43 -9.00
N ILE A 63 4.91 -10.43 -9.71
CA ILE A 63 5.21 -10.23 -11.12
C ILE A 63 6.66 -9.79 -11.26
N THR A 64 7.44 -10.58 -12.00
CA THR A 64 8.84 -10.34 -12.33
C THR A 64 9.04 -10.58 -13.82
N TYR A 65 10.00 -9.88 -14.43
CA TYR A 65 10.33 -10.13 -15.83
C TYR A 65 10.87 -11.56 -16.02
N ASN A 66 10.35 -12.23 -17.05
CA ASN A 66 10.58 -13.65 -17.32
C ASN A 66 11.37 -13.90 -18.62
N GLY A 67 12.03 -12.86 -19.17
CA GLY A 67 12.69 -12.95 -20.48
C GLY A 67 11.78 -12.64 -21.68
N ASN A 68 10.46 -12.53 -21.47
CA ASN A 68 9.49 -12.19 -22.50
C ASN A 68 8.77 -10.87 -22.18
N LEU A 69 9.10 -9.82 -22.93
CA LEU A 69 8.56 -8.48 -22.69
C LEU A 69 7.05 -8.41 -22.87
N GLN A 70 6.51 -9.09 -23.89
CA GLN A 70 5.07 -9.06 -24.17
C GLN A 70 4.26 -9.71 -23.04
N SER A 71 4.71 -10.88 -22.57
CA SER A 71 4.13 -11.61 -21.44
C SER A 71 4.18 -10.76 -20.17
N PHE A 72 5.35 -10.15 -19.86
CA PHE A 72 5.52 -9.28 -18.70
C PHE A 72 4.60 -8.05 -18.72
N ILE A 73 4.53 -7.32 -19.85
CA ILE A 73 3.65 -6.15 -20.00
C ILE A 73 2.17 -6.56 -19.87
N THR A 74 1.80 -7.70 -20.41
CA THR A 74 0.42 -8.20 -20.37
C THR A 74 0.01 -8.51 -18.94
N GLU A 75 0.86 -9.21 -18.19
CA GLU A 75 0.61 -9.55 -16.79
C GLU A 75 0.58 -8.31 -15.89
N LEU A 76 1.51 -7.37 -16.10
CA LEU A 76 1.50 -6.07 -15.41
C LEU A 76 0.22 -5.29 -15.67
N ARG A 77 -0.20 -5.12 -16.92
CA ARG A 77 -1.43 -4.38 -17.27
C ARG A 77 -2.66 -5.00 -16.63
N LYS A 78 -2.76 -6.33 -16.66
CA LYS A 78 -3.85 -7.06 -16.01
C LYS A 78 -3.87 -6.77 -14.51
N SER A 79 -2.73 -6.89 -13.83
CA SER A 79 -2.64 -6.65 -12.39
C SER A 79 -2.88 -5.19 -12.00
N LEU A 80 -2.45 -4.23 -12.83
CA LEU A 80 -2.72 -2.81 -12.60
C LEU A 80 -4.21 -2.48 -12.76
N ASN A 81 -4.89 -3.12 -13.71
CA ASN A 81 -6.33 -2.99 -13.86
C ASN A 81 -7.07 -3.58 -12.65
N GLU A 82 -6.66 -4.76 -12.18
CA GLU A 82 -7.21 -5.38 -10.96
C GLU A 82 -7.04 -4.45 -9.74
N ILE A 83 -5.86 -3.86 -9.54
CA ILE A 83 -5.59 -2.88 -8.46
C ILE A 83 -6.53 -1.67 -8.54
N ARG A 84 -6.76 -1.14 -9.75
CA ARG A 84 -7.66 0.00 -9.97
C ARG A 84 -9.11 -0.36 -9.69
N THR A 85 -9.55 -1.58 -10.02
CA THR A 85 -10.92 -2.04 -9.80
C THR A 85 -11.25 -2.23 -8.32
N VAL A 86 -10.28 -2.61 -7.48
CA VAL A 86 -10.50 -2.80 -6.04
C VAL A 86 -10.16 -1.56 -5.20
N GLU A 87 -10.04 -0.39 -5.84
CA GLU A 87 -9.81 0.91 -5.19
C GLU A 87 -8.67 0.89 -4.17
N ILE A 88 -7.61 0.11 -4.43
CA ILE A 88 -6.40 0.24 -3.63
C ILE A 88 -5.85 1.64 -3.90
N GLU A 89 -5.92 2.52 -2.91
CA GLU A 89 -5.35 3.87 -2.96
C GLU A 89 -3.82 3.77 -3.05
N PHE A 90 -3.33 3.55 -4.26
CA PHE A 90 -1.91 3.57 -4.57
C PHE A 90 -1.58 4.93 -5.16
N GLY A 91 -0.91 5.78 -4.38
CA GLY A 91 -0.40 7.06 -4.89
C GLY A 91 0.41 6.80 -6.16
N SER A 92 0.12 7.55 -7.23
CA SER A 92 0.68 7.32 -8.58
C SER A 92 2.20 7.15 -8.58
N LYS A 93 2.92 7.93 -7.76
CA LYS A 93 4.37 7.82 -7.57
C LYS A 93 4.82 6.49 -6.95
N LYS A 94 4.12 6.02 -5.91
CA LYS A 94 4.42 4.72 -5.25
C LYS A 94 4.27 3.60 -6.28
N LEU A 95 3.24 3.66 -7.13
CA LEU A 95 2.98 2.62 -8.14
C LEU A 95 4.10 2.58 -9.17
N THR A 96 4.53 3.74 -9.63
CA THR A 96 5.67 3.89 -10.54
C THR A 96 6.94 3.27 -9.96
N PHE A 97 7.28 3.56 -8.69
CA PHE A 97 8.45 2.96 -8.04
C PHE A 97 8.35 1.43 -7.97
N SER A 98 7.18 0.88 -7.62
CA SER A 98 6.97 -0.57 -7.57
C SER A 98 7.05 -1.25 -8.94
N ILE A 99 6.79 -0.55 -10.04
CA ILE A 99 6.98 -1.08 -11.40
C ILE A 99 8.47 -1.06 -11.77
N LEU A 100 9.19 0.02 -11.43
CA LEU A 100 10.62 0.14 -11.73
C LEU A 100 11.45 -0.98 -11.10
N THR A 101 11.10 -1.43 -9.89
CA THR A 101 11.77 -2.54 -9.21
C THR A 101 11.56 -3.91 -9.89
N LYS A 102 10.65 -4.02 -10.86
CA LYS A 102 10.30 -5.29 -11.54
C LYS A 102 11.04 -5.49 -12.86
N ILE A 103 11.78 -4.47 -13.30
CA ILE A 103 12.60 -4.50 -14.50
C ILE A 103 13.97 -5.08 -14.09
N PRO A 104 14.47 -6.16 -14.73
CA PRO A 104 15.79 -6.70 -14.44
C PRO A 104 16.87 -5.64 -14.64
N ASP A 105 17.96 -5.74 -13.87
CA ASP A 105 19.14 -4.85 -13.91
C ASP A 105 19.46 -4.46 -15.36
N ASN A 106 19.07 -3.25 -15.78
CA ASN A 106 19.77 -1.99 -15.52
C ASN A 106 19.13 -1.06 -14.45
N SER A 107 18.16 -1.55 -13.67
CA SER A 107 17.28 -0.77 -12.79
C SER A 107 17.88 -0.30 -11.46
N ASN A 108 18.88 -1.00 -10.89
CA ASN A 108 19.64 -0.47 -9.75
C ASN A 108 20.25 0.90 -10.10
N SER A 109 20.73 1.06 -11.33
CA SER A 109 21.22 2.35 -11.82
C SER A 109 20.12 3.41 -11.99
N LEU A 110 18.87 3.03 -12.28
CA LEU A 110 17.79 4.00 -12.51
C LEU A 110 17.22 4.53 -11.20
N ILE A 111 16.95 3.65 -10.22
CA ILE A 111 16.48 4.11 -8.90
C ILE A 111 17.59 4.89 -8.20
N GLU A 112 18.85 4.42 -8.24
CA GLU A 112 19.98 5.22 -7.73
C GLU A 112 20.10 6.56 -8.46
N LYS A 113 20.07 6.61 -9.79
CA LYS A 113 20.14 7.89 -10.54
C LYS A 113 18.99 8.83 -10.20
N VAL A 114 17.76 8.34 -10.06
CA VAL A 114 16.61 9.17 -9.69
C VAL A 114 16.73 9.68 -8.26
N THR A 115 17.24 8.86 -7.33
CA THR A 115 17.39 9.22 -5.91
C THR A 115 18.61 10.12 -5.67
N LEU A 116 19.66 9.99 -6.47
CA LEU A 116 20.91 10.78 -6.37
C LEU A 116 20.84 12.11 -7.14
N ASN A 117 20.05 12.22 -8.21
CA ASN A 117 19.85 13.49 -8.95
C ASN A 117 18.90 14.47 -8.24
N THR A 118 18.37 14.11 -7.08
CA THR A 118 17.64 15.03 -6.20
C THR A 118 18.54 15.47 -5.04
N LYS A 119 19.55 16.27 -5.34
CA LYS A 119 20.18 17.19 -4.36
C LYS A 119 19.99 18.61 -4.91
N PRO A 120 19.68 19.60 -4.05
CA PRO A 120 19.23 20.93 -4.48
C PRO A 120 20.29 21.69 -5.28
#